data_AF-A0AAE3JCQ8-F1
#
_entry.id   AF-A0AAE3JCQ8-F1
#
_cell.length_a   1.000
_cell.length_b   1.000
_cell.length_c   1.000
_cell.angle_alpha   90.00
_cell.angle_beta   90.00
_cell.angle_gamma   90.00
#
_symmetry.space_group_name_H-M   'P 1'
#
loop_
_entity.id
_entity.type
_entity.pdbx_description
1 polymer ?
#
loop_
_entity_poly.entity_id
_entity_poly.type
_entity_poly.pdbx_seq_one_letter_code
_entity_poly.pdbx_strand_id
1 'polypeptide(L)'
;MIHPSYNELLKTLNEVRDENEPEIDSRYSLVIASAKRARQIVNGQEPLADHVSTYKPLSIAVEEIREGKVHITKEGEDDFTPVATMESPLSFTDTETSETEDAE
;
A
#
# COMPACT_ATOMS: atom_id res chain seq x y z
N MET A 1 -20.88 -15.57 0.90
CA MET A 1 -19.79 -14.92 1.67
C MET A 1 -19.00 -14.06 0.70
N ILE A 2 -18.35 -13.01 1.18
CA ILE A 2 -17.47 -12.19 0.32
C ILE A 2 -16.20 -13.01 0.10
N HIS A 3 -15.90 -13.30 -1.16
CA HIS A 3 -14.68 -13.99 -1.56
C HIS A 3 -13.70 -13.01 -2.22
N PRO A 4 -12.38 -13.23 -2.06
CA PRO A 4 -11.77 -14.26 -1.20
C PRO A 4 -11.92 -13.92 0.29
N SER A 5 -12.02 -14.97 1.12
CA SER A 5 -12.07 -14.81 2.58
C SER A 5 -10.68 -14.67 3.18
N TYR A 6 -10.56 -14.04 4.35
CA TYR A 6 -9.29 -13.88 5.06
C TYR A 6 -8.54 -15.22 5.27
N ASN A 7 -9.28 -16.26 5.66
CA ASN A 7 -8.69 -17.56 5.93
C ASN A 7 -8.20 -18.25 4.64
N GLU A 8 -8.86 -18.02 3.51
CA GLU A 8 -8.40 -18.51 2.20
C GLU A 8 -7.05 -17.88 1.81
N LEU A 9 -6.91 -16.56 2.03
CA LEU A 9 -5.67 -15.83 1.72
C LEU A 9 -4.51 -16.23 2.63
N LEU A 10 -4.76 -16.47 3.92
CA LEU A 10 -3.74 -17.01 4.84
C LEU A 10 -3.27 -18.40 4.42
N LYS A 11 -4.21 -19.27 4.04
CA LYS A 11 -3.90 -20.65 3.69
C LYS A 11 -3.03 -20.69 2.44
N THR A 12 -3.41 -19.95 1.40
CA THR A 12 -2.65 -19.83 0.15
C THR A 12 -1.25 -19.24 0.38
N LEU A 13 -1.12 -18.18 1.19
CA LEU A 13 0.19 -17.64 1.55
C LEU A 13 1.08 -18.64 2.28
N ASN A 14 0.53 -19.43 3.21
CA ASN A 14 1.28 -20.45 3.91
C ASN A 14 1.61 -21.68 3.05
N GLU A 15 0.82 -21.96 2.01
CA GLU A 15 1.08 -23.04 1.04
C GLU A 15 2.23 -22.69 0.07
N VAL A 16 2.38 -21.41 -0.27
CA VAL A 16 3.47 -20.90 -1.14
C VAL A 16 4.74 -20.59 -0.36
N ARG A 17 4.64 -20.50 0.97
CA ARG A 17 5.75 -20.18 1.87
C ARG A 17 6.88 -21.22 1.77
N ASP A 18 8.12 -20.76 1.91
CA ASP A 18 9.28 -21.62 2.08
C ASP A 18 9.21 -22.40 3.42
N GLU A 19 9.65 -23.67 3.41
CA GLU A 19 9.66 -24.54 4.61
C GLU A 19 10.55 -23.98 5.74
N ASN A 20 11.54 -23.14 5.40
CA ASN A 20 12.46 -22.51 6.35
C ASN A 20 11.92 -21.21 6.96
N GLU A 21 10.80 -20.69 6.47
CA GLU A 21 10.17 -19.46 6.98
C GLU A 21 9.07 -19.76 7.99
N PRO A 22 8.88 -18.90 9.01
CA PRO A 22 7.84 -19.09 10.03
C PRO A 22 6.44 -18.93 9.43
N GLU A 23 5.46 -19.60 10.02
CA GLU A 23 4.08 -19.47 9.56
C GLU A 23 3.54 -18.04 9.67
N ILE A 24 2.75 -17.66 8.67
CA ILE A 24 2.06 -16.38 8.62
C ILE A 24 0.71 -16.58 9.32
N ASP A 25 0.62 -16.15 10.57
CA ASP A 25 -0.60 -16.20 11.40
C ASP A 25 -1.26 -14.82 11.58
N SER A 26 -0.49 -13.75 11.33
CA SER A 26 -0.88 -12.39 11.58
C SER A 26 -1.65 -11.77 10.43
N ARG A 27 -2.80 -11.15 10.77
CA ARG A 27 -3.59 -10.30 9.88
C ARG A 27 -2.77 -9.16 9.27
N TYR A 28 -1.86 -8.60 10.05
CA TYR A 28 -1.06 -7.46 9.64
C TYR A 28 -0.09 -7.82 8.52
N SER A 29 0.47 -9.04 8.53
CA SER A 29 1.38 -9.51 7.49
C SER A 29 0.69 -9.56 6.12
N LEU A 30 -0.54 -10.09 6.06
CA LEU A 30 -1.34 -10.11 4.83
C LEU A 30 -1.64 -8.69 4.31
N VAL A 31 -2.00 -7.77 5.22
CA VAL A 31 -2.30 -6.37 4.85
C VAL A 31 -1.04 -5.67 4.32
N ILE A 32 0.11 -5.88 4.97
CA ILE A 32 1.37 -5.28 4.53
C ILE A 32 1.80 -5.85 3.18
N ALA A 33 1.72 -7.17 2.99
CA ALA A 33 2.07 -7.82 1.72
C ALA A 33 1.20 -7.34 0.57
N SER A 34 -0.12 -7.32 0.74
CA SER A 34 -1.05 -6.80 -0.27
C SER A 34 -0.82 -5.31 -0.57
N ALA A 35 -0.51 -4.49 0.44
CA ALA A 35 -0.20 -3.07 0.25
C ALA A 35 1.13 -2.85 -0.49
N LYS A 36 2.19 -3.59 -0.12
CA LYS A 36 3.50 -3.54 -0.79
C LYS A 36 3.37 -3.96 -2.25
N ARG A 37 2.64 -5.05 -2.52
CA ARG A 37 2.39 -5.51 -3.89
C ARG A 37 1.55 -4.52 -4.70
N ALA A 38 0.52 -3.92 -4.10
CA ALA A 38 -0.25 -2.87 -4.76
C ALA A 38 0.62 -1.67 -5.16
N ARG A 39 1.59 -1.26 -4.31
CA ARG A 39 2.56 -0.20 -4.64
C ARG A 39 3.47 -0.59 -5.80
N GLN A 40 3.93 -1.84 -5.86
CA GLN A 40 4.71 -2.34 -6.99
C GLN A 40 3.95 -2.22 -8.32
N ILE A 41 2.67 -2.57 -8.33
CA ILE A 41 1.80 -2.43 -9.50
C ILE A 41 1.65 -0.95 -9.89
N VAL A 42 1.46 -0.05 -8.92
CA VAL A 42 1.42 1.41 -9.17
C VAL A 42 2.73 1.93 -9.76
N ASN A 43 3.86 1.39 -9.33
CA ASN A 43 5.18 1.73 -9.85
C ASN A 43 5.48 1.13 -11.24
N GLY A 44 4.51 0.46 -11.88
CA GLY A 44 4.61 -0.06 -13.23
C GLY A 44 5.05 -1.51 -13.34
N GLN A 45 5.11 -2.28 -12.24
CA GLN A 45 5.28 -3.72 -12.35
C GLN A 45 4.04 -4.38 -12.94
N GLU A 46 4.25 -5.36 -13.82
CA GLU A 46 3.16 -6.08 -14.46
C GLU A 46 2.34 -6.89 -13.43
N PRO A 47 1.01 -6.84 -13.52
CA PRO A 47 0.13 -7.77 -12.82
C PRO A 47 0.43 -9.22 -13.20
N LEU A 48 0.49 -10.07 -12.19
CA LEU A 48 0.69 -11.52 -12.34
C LEU A 48 -0.65 -12.26 -12.36
N ALA A 49 -1.76 -11.62 -11.99
CA ALA A 49 -3.09 -12.23 -11.94
C ALA A 49 -3.61 -12.58 -13.35
N ASP A 50 -4.16 -13.78 -13.52
CA ASP A 50 -4.63 -14.23 -14.84
C ASP A 50 -5.91 -13.52 -15.28
N HIS A 51 -6.75 -13.13 -14.31
CA HIS A 51 -8.03 -12.47 -14.56
C HIS A 51 -8.12 -11.17 -13.75
N VAL A 52 -7.69 -10.07 -14.36
CA VAL A 52 -7.87 -8.73 -13.79
C VAL A 52 -9.34 -8.31 -13.95
N SER A 53 -10.18 -8.68 -12.97
CA SER A 53 -11.58 -8.28 -12.96
C SER A 53 -11.77 -6.77 -12.74
N THR A 54 -10.79 -6.11 -12.12
CA THR A 54 -10.82 -4.69 -11.73
C THR A 54 -9.44 -4.06 -11.85
N TYR A 55 -9.33 -2.84 -12.39
CA TYR A 55 -8.07 -2.08 -12.54
C TYR A 55 -7.52 -1.47 -11.24
N LYS A 56 -8.10 -1.78 -10.07
CA LYS A 56 -7.64 -1.24 -8.79
C LYS A 56 -6.39 -2.02 -8.34
N PRO A 57 -5.24 -1.37 -8.10
CA PRO A 57 -3.99 -2.07 -7.78
C PRO A 57 -4.09 -3.01 -6.58
N LEU A 58 -4.83 -2.61 -5.55
CA LEU A 58 -5.03 -3.44 -4.36
C LEU A 58 -5.89 -4.68 -4.65
N SER A 59 -6.91 -4.56 -5.50
CA SER A 59 -7.74 -5.69 -5.89
C SER A 59 -6.94 -6.73 -6.68
N ILE A 60 -6.04 -6.26 -7.56
CA ILE A 60 -5.11 -7.12 -8.30
C ILE A 60 -4.17 -7.84 -7.32
N ALA A 61 -3.56 -7.12 -6.38
CA ALA A 61 -2.66 -7.72 -5.40
C ALA A 61 -3.34 -8.81 -4.55
N VAL A 62 -4.59 -8.61 -4.15
CA VAL A 62 -5.37 -9.63 -3.42
C VAL A 62 -5.64 -10.87 -4.28
N GLU A 63 -5.92 -10.68 -5.57
CA GLU A 63 -6.15 -11.79 -6.50
C GLU A 63 -4.86 -12.58 -6.76
N GLU A 64 -3.74 -11.91 -6.91
CA GLU A 64 -2.43 -12.55 -7.05
C GLU A 64 -2.05 -13.38 -5.81
N ILE A 65 -2.35 -12.86 -4.60
CA ILE A 65 -2.17 -13.62 -3.36
C ILE A 65 -3.06 -14.86 -3.35
N ARG A 66 -4.33 -14.71 -3.75
CA ARG A 66 -5.28 -15.84 -3.84
C ARG A 66 -4.82 -16.91 -4.82
N GLU A 67 -4.20 -16.50 -5.93
CA GLU A 67 -3.62 -17.39 -6.93
C GLU A 67 -2.25 -17.97 -6.51
N GLY A 68 -1.71 -17.56 -5.35
CA GLY A 68 -0.43 -18.03 -4.84
C GLY A 68 0.78 -17.48 -5.61
N LYS A 69 0.63 -16.35 -6.32
CA LYS A 69 1.67 -15.73 -7.15
C LYS A 69 2.54 -14.72 -6.38
N VAL A 70 2.22 -14.49 -5.11
CA VAL A 70 2.94 -13.57 -4.23
C VAL A 70 3.49 -14.35 -3.06
N HIS A 71 4.79 -14.21 -2.81
CA HIS A 71 5.51 -14.80 -1.68
C HIS A 71 6.05 -13.70 -0.76
N ILE A 72 6.02 -13.92 0.56
CA ILE A 72 6.49 -12.95 1.55
C ILE A 72 7.87 -13.38 2.02
N THR A 73 8.91 -12.71 1.53
CA THR A 73 10.27 -12.89 2.04
C THR A 73 10.62 -11.84 3.08
N LYS A 74 11.49 -12.19 4.04
CA LYS A 74 11.97 -11.25 5.08
C LYS A 74 13.10 -10.31 4.63
N GLU A 75 13.57 -10.43 3.39
CA GLU A 75 14.70 -9.65 2.91
C GLU A 75 14.26 -8.30 2.37
N GLY A 76 14.48 -7.27 3.17
CA GLY A 76 14.26 -5.88 2.81
C GLY A 76 14.04 -5.06 4.07
N GLU A 77 15.08 -4.33 4.49
CA GLU A 77 14.91 -3.23 5.45
C GLU A 77 13.78 -2.34 4.94
N ASP A 78 12.71 -2.23 5.72
CA ASP A 78 11.68 -1.25 5.46
C ASP A 78 12.36 0.12 5.63
N ASP A 79 12.72 0.78 4.52
CA ASP A 79 13.07 2.20 4.46
C ASP A 79 11.82 3.02 4.82
N PHE A 80 11.38 2.90 6.06
CA PHE A 80 10.44 3.80 6.68
C PHE A 80 11.26 4.99 7.16
N THR A 81 11.74 5.83 6.23
CA THR A 81 12.17 7.16 6.60
C THR A 81 10.93 7.90 7.08
N PRO A 82 10.77 8.19 8.39
CA PRO A 82 9.65 9.01 8.82
C PRO A 82 9.77 10.35 8.11
N VAL A 83 8.68 10.82 7.51
CA VAL A 83 8.56 12.18 6.98
C VAL A 83 8.55 13.14 8.18
N ALA A 84 9.70 13.30 8.81
CA ALA A 84 9.97 14.24 9.89
C ALA A 84 11.09 15.19 9.46
N THR A 85 10.97 15.74 8.24
CA THR A 85 11.72 16.94 7.80
C THR A 85 11.02 17.64 6.64
N MET A 86 9.74 17.98 6.81
CA MET A 86 9.26 19.23 6.21
C MET A 86 9.03 20.16 7.38
N GLU A 87 10.11 20.82 7.80
CA GLU A 87 9.98 22.05 8.56
C GLU A 87 9.02 22.95 7.79
N SER A 88 7.97 23.38 8.48
CA SER A 88 7.16 24.50 8.02
C SER A 88 8.08 25.70 7.80
N PRO A 89 7.82 26.49 6.75
CA PRO A 89 7.74 27.90 6.99
C PRO A 89 6.36 28.38 6.58
N LEU A 90 5.63 28.84 7.60
CA LEU A 90 4.65 29.89 7.46
C LEU A 90 5.23 30.99 6.55
N SER A 91 4.58 31.25 5.42
CA SER A 91 4.57 32.60 4.85
C SER A 91 3.12 32.98 4.59
N PHE A 92 2.45 33.35 5.69
CA PHE A 92 1.34 34.28 5.63
C PHE A 92 1.95 35.60 5.14
N THR A 93 1.73 35.92 3.87
CA THR A 93 2.03 37.27 3.39
C THR A 93 0.87 38.14 3.83
N ASP A 94 1.07 38.84 4.95
CA ASP A 94 0.30 40.04 5.25
C ASP A 94 0.58 41.06 4.13
N THR A 95 -0.32 41.14 3.16
CA THR A 95 -0.48 42.35 2.36
C THR A 95 -1.42 43.31 3.10
N GLU A 96 -0.87 44.03 4.07
CA GLU A 96 -1.11 45.47 4.21
C GLU A 96 -0.69 46.12 2.87
N THR A 97 -1.37 47.06 2.20
CA THR A 97 -2.24 48.16 2.62
C THR A 97 -2.94 48.68 1.35
N SER A 98 -4.18 49.17 1.42
CA SER A 98 -4.54 50.48 0.84
C SER A 98 -5.91 50.91 1.31
N GLU A 99 -5.87 51.90 2.19
CA GLU A 99 -6.96 52.82 2.48
C GLU A 99 -7.47 53.44 1.18
N THR A 100 -8.79 53.50 1.01
CA THR A 100 -9.43 54.62 0.33
C THR A 100 -10.62 55.03 1.19
N GLU A 101 -10.39 56.05 2.02
CA GLU A 101 -11.45 56.88 2.56
C GLU A 101 -12.06 57.65 1.38
N ASP A 102 -13.25 57.26 0.93
CA ASP A 102 -14.08 58.13 0.10
C ASP A 102 -14.85 59.08 1.02
N ALA A 103 -14.45 60.35 0.96
CA ALA A 103 -15.16 61.49 1.49
C ALA A 103 -15.81 62.24 0.30
N GLU A 104 -17.14 62.16 0.18
CA GLU A 104 -18.08 63.30 0.02
C GLU A 104 -19.54 62.83 0.04
#